data_AF-A0A419WHF7-F1
#
_entry.id   AF-A0A419WHF7-F1
#
_cell.length_a   1.000
_cell.length_b   1.000
_cell.length_c   1.000
_cell.angle_alpha   90.00
_cell.angle_beta   90.00
_cell.angle_gamma   90.00
#
_symmetry.space_group_name_H-M   'P 1'
#
loop_
_entity.id
_entity.type
_entity.pdbx_description
1 polymer ?
#
loop_
_entity_poly.entity_id
_entity_poly.type
_entity_poly.pdbx_seq_one_letter_code
_entity_poly.pdbx_strand_id
1 'polypeptide(L)' 'MMTLHTGSKTAAVCEGCGKAVAVWVSNDGTASPIGQRRGCSCGSNSLRLLGDGPSQTA' A
#
# COMPACT_ATOMS: atom_id res chain seq x y z
N MET A 1 4.02 -9.93 25.87
CA MET A 1 2.86 -9.48 25.07
C MET A 1 3.42 -8.98 23.76
N MET A 2 3.23 -9.74 22.68
CA MET A 2 3.78 -9.44 21.36
C MET A 2 2.70 -8.69 20.60
N THR A 3 2.82 -7.36 20.47
CA THR A 3 1.92 -6.55 19.65
C THR A 3 2.12 -6.98 18.20
N LEU A 4 1.24 -7.84 17.68
CA LEU A 4 1.17 -8.10 16.25
C LEU A 4 0.73 -6.78 15.60
N HIS A 5 1.68 -6.02 15.04
CA HIS A 5 1.35 -4.92 14.16
C HIS A 5 0.71 -5.54 12.90
N THR A 6 -0.61 -5.72 12.91
CA THR A 6 -1.39 -6.22 11.76
C THR A 6 -1.49 -5.12 10.71
N GLY A 7 -0.37 -4.79 10.08
CA GLY A 7 -0.42 -4.14 8.78
C GLY A 7 -0.88 -5.17 7.75
N SER A 8 -1.68 -4.75 6.77
CA SER A 8 -2.02 -5.56 5.60
C SER A 8 -1.05 -5.22 4.47
N LYS A 9 -0.69 -6.20 3.64
CA LYS A 9 0.05 -5.94 2.39
C LYS A 9 -0.95 -5.84 1.26
N THR A 10 -0.80 -4.85 0.39
CA THR A 10 -1.61 -4.76 -0.83
C THR A 10 -0.82 -4.06 -1.95
N ALA A 11 -1.43 -3.91 -3.12
CA ALA A 11 -0.89 -3.15 -4.23
C ALA A 11 -1.46 -1.73 -4.25
N ALA A 12 -0.70 -0.78 -4.76
CA ALA A 12 -1.16 0.57 -5.05
C ALA A 12 -0.69 1.00 -6.44
N VAL A 13 -1.42 1.93 -7.05
CA VAL A 13 -1.00 2.57 -8.31
C VAL A 13 -0.51 3.97 -8.00
N CYS A 14 0.65 4.31 -8.53
CA CYS A 14 1.14 5.68 -8.50
C CYS A 14 0.33 6.57 -9.45
N GLU A 15 -0.25 7.65 -8.95
CA GLU A 15 -1.05 8.55 -9.79
C GLU A 15 -0.19 9.42 -10.71
N GLY A 16 1.10 9.62 -10.39
CA GLY A 16 2.02 10.40 -11.22
C GLY A 16 2.54 9.66 -12.46
N CYS A 17 2.65 8.33 -12.43
CA CYS A 17 3.20 7.57 -13.56
C CYS A 17 2.46 6.27 -13.91
N GLY A 18 1.42 5.91 -13.15
CA GLY A 18 0.62 4.70 -13.39
C GLY A 18 1.28 3.38 -12.97
N LYS A 19 2.48 3.38 -12.40
CA LYS A 19 3.16 2.15 -11.97
C LYS A 19 2.48 1.53 -10.74
N ALA A 20 2.33 0.21 -10.76
CA ALA A 20 1.96 -0.57 -9.59
C ALA A 20 3.15 -0.70 -8.63
N VAL A 21 2.89 -0.53 -7.33
CA VAL A 21 3.86 -0.67 -6.25
C VAL A 21 3.25 -1.46 -5.10
N ALA A 22 4.03 -2.35 -4.50
CA ALA A 22 3.62 -3.06 -3.29
C ALA A 22 3.71 -2.12 -2.08
N VAL A 23 2.70 -2.13 -1.22
CA VAL A 23 2.63 -1.27 -0.03
C VAL A 23 2.24 -2.05 1.21
N TRP A 24 2.77 -1.63 2.36
CA TRP A 24 2.22 -1.94 3.67
C TRP A 24 1.16 -0.91 4.03
N VAL A 25 0.00 -1.39 4.44
CA VAL A 25 -1.09 -0.56 4.97
C VAL A 25 -1.10 -0.75 6.47
N SER A 26 -0.76 0.30 7.21
CA SER A 26 -0.86 0.34 8.66
C SER A 26 -2.34 0.40 9.10
N ASN A 27 -2.62 0.10 10.35
CA ASN A 27 -4.00 0.06 10.88
C ASN A 27 -4.72 1.43 10.84
N ASP A 28 -3.97 2.53 10.77
CA ASP A 28 -4.46 3.89 10.55
C ASP A 28 -4.77 4.21 9.07
N GLY A 29 -4.61 3.22 8.17
CA GLY A 29 -4.84 3.37 6.74
C GLY A 29 -3.65 3.96 5.97
N THR A 30 -2.54 4.26 6.66
CA THR A 30 -1.34 4.81 6.01
C THR A 30 -0.67 3.75 5.15
N ALA A 31 -0.56 4.04 3.85
CA ALA A 31 0.15 3.19 2.89
C ALA A 31 1.62 3.59 2.78
N SER A 32 2.53 2.62 2.94
CA SER A 32 3.97 2.82 2.81
C SER A 32 4.57 1.81 1.83
N PRO A 33 5.31 2.24 0.80
CA PRO A 33 5.86 1.35 -0.21
C PRO A 33 6.89 0.38 0.38
N ILE A 34 6.83 -0.87 -0.08
CA ILE A 34 7.75 -1.93 0.31
C ILE A 34 9.00 -1.84 -0.55
N GLY A 35 10.17 -1.76 0.10
CA GLY A 35 11.46 -1.72 -0.61
C GLY A 35 11.84 -0.35 -1.18
N GLN A 36 11.08 0.70 -0.86
CA GLN A 36 11.41 2.09 -1.21
C GLN A 36 11.34 2.96 0.05
N ARG A 37 12.18 3.99 0.14
CA ARG A 37 12.14 4.90 1.30
C ARG A 37 10.89 5.80 1.28
N ARG A 38 10.43 6.25 0.11
CA ARG A 38 9.27 7.15 -0.06
C ARG A 38 8.64 7.00 -1.44
N GLY A 39 7.30 6.96 -1.48
CA GLY A 39 6.51 7.08 -2.71
C GLY A 39 6.85 6.07 -3.81
N CYS A 40 6.60 6.48 -5.05
CA CYS A 40 6.96 5.75 -6.26
C CYS A 40 8.33 6.16 -6.78
N SER A 41 8.98 5.28 -7.55
CA SER A 41 10.30 5.53 -8.16
C SER A 41 10.31 6.69 -9.17
N CYS A 42 9.15 7.17 -9.63
CA CYS A 42 9.04 8.37 -10.46
C CYS A 42 9.16 9.70 -9.68
N GLY A 43 9.26 9.65 -8.34
CA GLY A 43 9.32 10.82 -7.47
C GLY A 43 7.96 11.30 -6.95
N SER A 44 6.85 10.78 -7.46
CA SER A 44 5.52 11.05 -6.90
C SER A 44 5.27 10.25 -5.62
N ASN A 45 4.60 10.88 -4.65
CA ASN A 45 4.17 10.29 -3.39
C ASN A 45 2.66 9.96 -3.37
N SER A 46 1.93 10.28 -4.45
CA SER A 46 0.51 9.96 -4.60
C SER A 46 0.35 8.50 -5.00
N LEU A 47 -0.14 7.69 -4.06
CA LEU A 47 -0.42 6.27 -4.23
C LEU A 47 -1.89 6.01 -3.95
N ARG A 48 -2.59 5.43 -4.93
CA ARG A 48 -3.97 4.97 -4.78
C ARG A 48 -3.96 3.48 -4.51
N LEU A 49 -4.42 3.08 -3.33
CA LEU A 49 -4.56 1.67 -2.97
C LEU A 49 -5.47 0.96 -3.99
N LEU A 50 -4.99 -0.15 -4.53
CA LEU A 50 -5.82 -1.12 -5.22
C LEU A 50 -6.34 -2.03 -4.11
N GLY A 51 -7.50 -1.68 -3.54
CA GLY A 51 -8.10 -2.51 -2.50
C GLY A 51 -8.24 -3.95 -3.00
N ASP A 52 -7.92 -4.92 -2.15
CA ASP A 52 -8.59 -6.21 -2.26
C ASP A 52 -10.08 -5.91 -2.15
N GLY A 53 -10.83 -6.19 -3.22
CA GLY A 53 -12.28 -6.08 -3.20
C GLY A 53 -12.86 -6.79 -1.97
N PRO A 54 -14.11 -6.46 -1.57
CA PRO A 54 -14.70 -6.96 -0.33
C PRO A 54 -14.46 -8.46 -0.23
N SER A 55 -13.92 -8.88 0.92
CA SER A 55 -13.66 -10.27 1.30
C SER A 55 -14.63 -11.20 0.57
N GLN A 56 -14.10 -12.00 -0.37
CA GLN A 56 -14.87 -13.03 -1.05
C GLN A 56 -15.51 -13.92 0.02
N THR A 57 -16.80 -13.72 0.28
CA THR A 57 -17.65 -14.67 0.98
C THR A 57 -18.62 -15.16 -0.08
N ALA A 58 -18.26 -16.29 -0.68
CA ALA A 58 -19.17 -17.10 -1.49
C ALA A 58 -20.17 -17.81 -0.56
#